data_AF-A0A067QT04-F1
#
_entry.id   AF-A0A067QT04-F1
#
_cell.length_a   1.000
_cell.length_b   1.000
_cell.length_c   1.000
_cell.angle_alpha   90.00
_cell.angle_beta   90.00
_cell.angle_gamma   90.00
#
_symmetry.space_group_name_H-M   'P 1'
#
loop_
_entity.id
_entity.type
_entity.pdbx_description
1 polymer ?
#
loop_
_entity_poly.entity_id
_entity_poly.type
_entity_poly.pdbx_seq_one_letter_code
_entity_poly.pdbx_strand_id
1 'polypeptide(L)'
;MDKTTRTHARTHTYIHTYIHTYIHTYIHTYIHTYIHTYIHTYIHTYIHTYIHTYIHTYIHTYIHTYIHTYIHTYIHTYIHTYIHTYIHTYIHTYIHTYIHTYIHTYIHTYIHTYIHTYIHTYIHTYIHTYIHTYIHTYIHTYIHTYIHTYIHTYIHTYIHTYIHTYIHTYIHTYIHTYIHTYIHTYIHTYIHTYIHTYIHTY
;
A
#
# COMPACT_ATOMS: atom_id res chain seq x y z
N MET A 1 -67.24 116.35 52.04
CA MET A 1 -66.13 115.42 51.72
C MET A 1 -66.77 114.11 51.32
N ASP A 2 -66.67 113.80 50.04
CA ASP A 2 -67.75 113.13 49.32
C ASP A 2 -67.82 111.63 49.63
N LYS A 3 -69.03 111.16 49.97
CA LYS A 3 -69.31 109.76 50.38
C LYS A 3 -68.95 108.77 49.27
N THR A 4 -68.98 109.27 48.04
CA THR A 4 -68.55 108.65 46.80
C THR A 4 -67.05 108.40 46.76
N THR A 5 -66.16 109.32 47.16
CA THR A 5 -64.71 109.13 46.96
C THR A 5 -64.08 108.09 47.90
N ARG A 6 -64.56 107.98 49.15
CA ARG A 6 -63.99 107.04 50.15
C ARG A 6 -64.49 105.60 49.97
N THR A 7 -65.72 105.43 49.49
CA THR A 7 -66.25 104.12 49.10
C THR A 7 -65.58 103.65 47.82
N HIS A 8 -65.40 104.52 46.83
CA HIS A 8 -64.74 104.18 45.56
C HIS A 8 -63.28 103.78 45.74
N ALA A 9 -62.49 104.47 46.57
CA ALA A 9 -61.08 104.13 46.78
C ALA A 9 -60.87 102.78 47.50
N ARG A 10 -61.73 102.43 48.47
CA ARG A 10 -61.62 101.19 49.26
C ARG A 10 -62.15 99.97 48.50
N THR A 11 -63.22 100.13 47.71
CA THR A 11 -63.68 99.09 46.78
C THR A 11 -62.68 98.89 45.65
N HIS A 12 -62.10 99.96 45.10
CA HIS A 12 -61.11 99.85 44.03
C HIS A 12 -59.83 99.15 44.48
N THR A 13 -59.29 99.48 45.67
CA THR A 13 -58.09 98.80 46.18
C THR A 13 -58.34 97.34 46.54
N TYR A 14 -59.46 97.00 47.20
CA TYR A 14 -59.77 95.60 47.55
C TYR A 14 -60.04 94.74 46.31
N ILE A 15 -60.79 95.27 45.33
CA ILE A 15 -61.06 94.58 44.06
C ILE A 15 -59.76 94.43 43.28
N HIS A 16 -58.92 95.46 43.20
CA HIS A 16 -57.65 95.39 42.46
C HIS A 16 -56.67 94.41 43.10
N THR A 17 -56.45 94.42 44.42
CA THR A 17 -55.52 93.46 45.04
C THR A 17 -56.06 92.04 45.02
N TYR A 18 -57.35 91.81 45.27
CA TYR A 18 -57.94 90.47 45.22
C TYR A 18 -57.92 89.89 43.80
N ILE A 19 -58.31 90.68 42.80
CA ILE A 19 -58.26 90.26 41.40
C ILE A 19 -56.81 90.05 40.97
N HIS A 20 -55.90 90.97 41.28
CA HIS A 20 -54.51 90.83 40.86
C HIS A 20 -53.81 89.65 41.54
N THR A 21 -53.94 89.44 42.85
CA THR A 21 -53.29 88.29 43.49
C THR A 21 -53.96 86.98 43.08
N TYR A 22 -55.29 86.89 43.05
CA TYR A 22 -55.98 85.66 42.66
C TYR A 22 -55.69 85.29 41.19
N ILE A 23 -55.79 86.24 40.27
CA ILE A 23 -55.49 85.99 38.86
C ILE A 23 -54.01 85.69 38.68
N HIS A 24 -53.10 86.45 39.30
CA HIS A 24 -51.67 86.22 39.13
C HIS A 24 -51.22 84.89 39.74
N THR A 25 -51.61 84.54 40.96
CA THR A 25 -51.20 83.25 41.53
C THR A 25 -51.91 82.09 40.84
N TYR A 26 -53.21 82.18 40.55
CA TYR A 26 -53.92 81.09 39.89
C TYR A 26 -53.40 80.86 38.47
N ILE A 27 -53.29 81.91 37.66
CA ILE A 27 -52.79 81.78 36.28
C ILE A 27 -51.32 81.40 36.29
N HIS A 28 -50.46 82.05 37.08
CA HIS A 28 -49.04 81.72 37.05
C HIS A 28 -48.77 80.32 37.60
N THR A 29 -49.36 79.91 38.73
CA THR A 29 -49.13 78.56 39.24
C THR A 29 -49.76 77.51 38.35
N TYR A 30 -51.00 77.69 37.87
CA TYR A 30 -51.66 76.71 37.02
C TYR A 30 -50.95 76.60 35.67
N ILE A 31 -50.67 77.70 34.99
CA ILE A 31 -49.99 77.66 33.68
C ILE A 31 -48.56 77.16 33.85
N HIS A 32 -47.80 77.68 34.81
CA HIS A 32 -46.41 77.25 34.98
C HIS A 32 -46.32 75.77 35.39
N THR A 33 -47.10 75.33 36.38
CA THR A 33 -47.04 73.91 36.78
C THR A 33 -47.61 73.02 35.71
N TYR A 34 -48.74 73.34 35.09
CA TYR A 34 -49.34 72.50 34.05
C TYR A 34 -48.46 72.44 32.80
N ILE A 35 -48.03 73.58 32.25
CA ILE A 35 -47.17 73.59 31.07
C ILE A 35 -45.83 72.97 31.38
N HIS A 36 -45.16 73.37 32.47
CA HIS A 36 -43.84 72.82 32.77
C HIS A 36 -43.91 71.33 33.08
N THR A 37 -44.83 70.87 33.93
CA THR A 37 -44.90 69.43 34.24
C THR A 37 -45.39 68.65 33.03
N TYR A 38 -46.46 69.07 32.36
CA TYR A 38 -46.99 68.32 31.21
C TYR A 38 -46.00 68.31 30.06
N ILE A 39 -45.47 69.45 29.61
CA ILE A 39 -44.53 69.49 28.49
C ILE A 39 -43.23 68.80 28.89
N HIS A 40 -42.63 69.12 30.04
CA HIS A 40 -41.35 68.52 30.41
C HIS A 40 -41.50 67.01 30.63
N THR A 41 -42.47 66.54 31.42
CA THR A 41 -42.61 65.10 31.65
C THR A 41 -43.08 64.38 30.41
N TYR A 42 -44.09 64.87 29.68
CA TYR A 42 -44.59 64.18 28.49
C TYR A 42 -43.54 64.16 27.38
N ILE A 43 -42.95 65.30 27.02
CA ILE A 43 -41.95 65.33 25.95
C ILE A 43 -40.69 64.59 26.37
N HIS A 44 -40.17 64.82 27.57
CA HIS A 44 -38.95 64.14 28.00
C HIS A 44 -39.20 62.63 28.12
N THR A 45 -40.26 62.18 28.79
CA THR A 45 -40.50 60.74 28.94
C THR A 45 -40.86 60.11 27.61
N TYR A 46 -41.73 60.70 26.80
CA TYR A 46 -42.12 60.12 25.51
C TYR A 46 -40.94 60.07 24.54
N ILE A 47 -40.23 61.19 24.33
CA ILE A 47 -39.10 61.23 23.42
C ILE A 47 -37.98 60.33 23.94
N HIS A 48 -37.60 60.45 25.22
CA HIS A 48 -36.52 59.64 25.76
C HIS A 48 -36.88 58.15 25.73
N THR A 49 -38.06 57.75 26.22
CA THR A 49 -38.42 56.33 26.22
C THR A 49 -38.62 55.82 24.81
N TYR A 50 -39.34 56.52 23.93
CA TYR A 50 -39.58 56.06 22.56
C TYR A 50 -38.29 55.98 21.77
N ILE A 51 -37.48 57.05 21.75
CA ILE A 51 -36.22 57.05 21.00
C ILE A 51 -35.25 56.05 21.61
N HIS A 52 -35.04 56.07 22.93
CA HIS A 52 -34.10 55.15 23.56
C HIS A 52 -34.54 53.70 23.38
N THR A 53 -35.81 53.36 23.66
CA THR A 53 -36.27 51.97 23.50
C THR A 53 -36.29 51.56 22.04
N TYR A 54 -36.80 52.37 21.12
CA TYR A 54 -36.85 52.02 19.71
C TYR A 54 -35.45 51.88 19.12
N ILE A 55 -34.57 52.86 19.31
CA ILE A 55 -33.20 52.81 18.79
C ILE A 55 -32.44 51.68 19.46
N HIS A 56 -32.46 51.58 20.78
CA HIS A 56 -31.73 50.54 21.49
C HIS A 56 -32.25 49.16 21.10
N THR A 57 -33.56 48.92 21.13
CA THR A 57 -34.09 47.59 20.78
C THR A 57 -33.89 47.29 19.31
N TYR A 58 -34.18 48.20 18.39
CA TYR A 58 -34.02 47.96 16.95
C TYR A 58 -32.55 47.75 16.59
N ILE A 59 -31.66 48.66 16.98
CA ILE A 59 -30.23 48.53 16.68
C ILE A 59 -29.65 47.31 17.37
N HIS A 60 -29.87 47.14 18.68
CA HIS A 60 -29.31 46.01 19.39
C HIS A 60 -29.86 44.70 18.86
N THR A 61 -31.17 44.53 18.72
CA THR A 61 -31.73 43.26 18.24
C THR A 61 -31.37 43.02 16.79
N TYR A 62 -31.54 43.98 15.89
CA TYR A 62 -31.25 43.78 14.47
C TYR A 62 -29.77 43.52 14.24
N ILE A 63 -28.88 44.38 14.77
CA ILE A 63 -27.44 44.20 14.57
C ILE A 63 -26.97 42.95 15.28
N HIS A 64 -27.31 42.73 16.54
CA HIS A 64 -26.86 41.54 17.26
C HIS A 64 -27.39 40.27 16.60
N THR A 65 -28.68 40.18 16.30
CA THR A 65 -29.24 38.96 15.69
C THR A 65 -28.71 38.77 14.28
N TYR A 66 -28.68 39.80 13.43
CA TYR A 66 -28.17 39.68 12.06
C TYR A 66 -26.70 39.33 12.04
N ILE A 67 -25.85 40.06 12.76
CA ILE A 67 -24.42 39.79 12.80
C ILE A 67 -24.15 38.44 13.44
N HIS A 68 -24.75 38.15 14.60
CA HIS A 68 -24.51 36.87 15.27
C HIS A 68 -24.99 35.70 14.41
N THR A 69 -26.22 35.75 13.87
CA THR A 69 -26.73 34.66 13.04
C THR A 69 -25.97 34.54 11.74
N TYR A 70 -25.73 35.62 11.01
CA TYR A 70 -25.01 35.58 9.75
C TYR A 70 -23.57 35.11 9.94
N ILE A 71 -22.83 35.72 10.86
CA ILE A 71 -21.43 35.34 11.12
C ILE A 71 -21.37 33.92 11.67
N HIS A 72 -22.18 33.56 12.67
CA HIS A 72 -22.15 32.22 13.25
C HIS A 72 -22.55 31.18 12.21
N THR A 73 -23.65 31.37 11.48
CA THR A 73 -24.09 30.39 10.48
C THR A 73 -23.11 30.32 9.32
N TYR A 74 -22.66 31.45 8.77
CA TYR A 74 -21.72 31.45 7.64
C TYR A 74 -20.38 30.84 8.04
N ILE A 75 -19.78 31.30 9.14
CA ILE A 75 -18.49 30.77 9.60
C ILE A 75 -18.64 29.31 9.99
N HIS A 76 -19.63 28.95 10.80
CA HIS A 76 -19.80 27.56 11.23
C HIS A 76 -20.07 26.65 10.03
N THR A 77 -21.02 27.00 9.16
CA THR A 77 -21.34 26.15 7.99
C THR A 77 -20.18 26.11 7.03
N TYR A 78 -19.56 27.23 6.66
CA TYR A 78 -18.46 27.25 5.71
C TYR A 78 -17.24 26.52 6.27
N ILE A 79 -16.80 26.84 7.48
CA ILE A 79 -15.64 26.18 8.09
C ILE A 79 -15.93 24.71 8.33
N HIS A 80 -17.06 24.37 8.95
CA HIS A 80 -17.37 22.97 9.24
C HIS A 80 -17.51 22.18 7.95
N THR A 81 -18.29 22.65 6.97
CA THR A 81 -18.46 21.92 5.71
C THR A 81 -17.15 21.83 4.97
N TYR A 82 -16.45 22.95 4.73
CA TYR A 82 -15.20 22.95 3.97
C TYR A 82 -14.14 22.09 4.64
N ILE A 83 -13.87 22.30 5.94
CA ILE A 83 -12.85 21.53 6.66
C ILE A 83 -13.26 20.08 6.73
N HIS A 84 -14.49 19.75 7.12
CA HIS A 84 -14.93 18.37 7.22
C HIS A 84 -14.88 17.68 5.85
N THR A 85 -15.42 18.30 4.79
CA THR A 85 -15.39 17.69 3.46
C THR A 85 -13.98 17.58 2.94
N TYR A 86 -13.16 18.62 3.07
CA TYR A 86 -11.79 18.61 2.54
C TYR A 86 -10.92 17.61 3.29
N ILE A 87 -10.93 17.65 4.63
CA ILE A 87 -10.14 16.71 5.44
C ILE A 87 -10.66 15.29 5.24
N HIS A 88 -11.97 15.06 5.33
CA HIS A 88 -12.52 13.71 5.16
C HIS A 88 -12.24 13.19 3.76
N THR A 89 -12.50 13.96 2.70
CA THR A 89 -12.22 13.51 1.33
C THR A 89 -10.73 13.30 1.13
N TYR A 90 -9.88 14.27 1.45
CA TYR A 90 -8.44 14.17 1.25
C TYR A 90 -7.84 13.00 2.03
N ILE A 91 -8.13 12.88 3.33
CA ILE A 91 -7.63 11.79 4.16
C ILE A 91 -8.17 10.46 3.67
N HIS A 92 -9.49 10.35 3.47
CA HIS A 92 -10.09 9.09 3.03
C HIS A 92 -9.55 8.69 1.67
N THR A 93 -9.53 9.59 0.68
CA THR A 93 -9.02 9.26 -0.65
C THR A 93 -7.54 8.94 -0.58
N TYR A 94 -6.72 9.78 0.05
CA TYR A 94 -5.27 9.58 0.10
C TYR A 94 -4.92 8.29 0.83
N ILE A 95 -5.46 8.07 2.03
CA ILE A 95 -5.19 6.87 2.82
C ILE A 95 -5.73 5.64 2.09
N HIS A 96 -6.98 5.66 1.64
CA HIS A 96 -7.56 4.51 0.96
C HIS A 96 -6.80 4.20 -0.32
N THR A 97 -6.55 5.19 -1.18
CA THR A 97 -5.80 4.95 -2.43
C THR A 97 -4.40 4.50 -2.11
N TYR A 98 -3.66 5.21 -1.26
CA TYR A 98 -2.27 4.89 -0.98
C TYR A 98 -2.13 3.51 -0.34
N ILE A 99 -2.89 3.22 0.72
CA ILE A 99 -2.85 1.93 1.40
C ILE A 99 -3.31 0.82 0.46
N HIS A 100 -4.46 0.99 -0.20
CA HIS A 100 -4.97 -0.04 -1.11
C HIS A 100 -4.00 -0.29 -2.26
N THR A 101 -3.53 0.75 -2.95
CA THR A 101 -2.59 0.58 -4.05
C THR A 101 -1.28 0.00 -3.55
N TYR A 102 -0.68 0.55 -2.50
CA TYR A 102 0.61 0.09 -2.00
C TYR A 102 0.55 -1.34 -1.52
N ILE A 103 -0.42 -1.68 -0.65
CA ILE A 103 -0.58 -3.03 -0.13
C ILE A 103 -0.91 -3.99 -1.27
N HIS A 104 -1.88 -3.66 -2.13
CA HIS A 104 -2.25 -4.53 -3.23
C HIS A 104 -1.06 -4.74 -4.18
N THR A 105 -0.37 -3.67 -4.60
CA THR A 105 0.78 -3.79 -5.50
C THR A 105 1.94 -4.51 -4.83
N TYR A 106 2.24 -4.23 -3.57
CA TYR A 106 3.36 -4.85 -2.86
C TYR A 106 3.07 -6.33 -2.62
N ILE A 107 1.91 -6.67 -2.06
CA ILE A 107 1.53 -8.06 -1.81
C ILE A 107 1.41 -8.81 -3.14
N HIS A 108 0.70 -8.27 -4.12
CA HIS A 108 0.54 -8.94 -5.40
C HIS A 108 1.89 -9.11 -6.10
N THR A 109 2.70 -8.07 -6.24
CA THR A 109 3.99 -8.20 -6.93
C THR A 109 4.94 -9.07 -6.13
N TYR A 110 5.08 -8.89 -4.82
CA TYR A 110 6.00 -9.68 -4.01
C TYR A 110 5.58 -11.14 -3.98
N ILE A 111 4.33 -11.45 -3.63
CA ILE A 111 3.87 -12.84 -3.56
C ILE A 111 3.89 -13.47 -4.94
N HIS A 112 3.34 -12.81 -5.96
CA HIS A 112 3.31 -13.38 -7.29
C HIS A 112 4.72 -13.60 -7.82
N THR A 113 5.60 -12.59 -7.76
CA THR A 113 6.97 -12.75 -8.26
C THR A 113 7.75 -13.74 -7.44
N TYR A 114 7.72 -13.68 -6.11
CA TYR A 114 8.47 -14.59 -5.25
C TYR A 114 7.97 -16.03 -5.41
N ILE A 115 6.66 -16.28 -5.30
CA ILE A 115 6.12 -17.63 -5.43
C ILE A 115 6.33 -18.14 -6.86
N HIS A 116 5.98 -17.36 -7.88
CA HIS A 116 6.15 -17.79 -9.26
C HIS A 116 7.61 -18.06 -9.57
N THR A 117 8.53 -17.14 -9.24
CA THR A 117 9.96 -17.33 -9.51
C THR A 117 10.52 -18.47 -8.69
N TYR A 118 10.24 -18.56 -7.39
CA TYR A 118 10.77 -19.62 -6.54
C TYR A 118 10.24 -20.98 -6.98
N ILE A 119 8.93 -21.14 -7.13
CA ILE A 119 8.34 -22.42 -7.54
C ILE A 119 8.79 -22.76 -8.96
N HIS A 120 8.69 -21.84 -9.91
CA HIS A 120 9.09 -22.11 -11.28
C HIS A 120 10.57 -22.44 -11.36
N THR A 121 11.46 -21.65 -10.76
CA THR A 121 12.90 -21.92 -10.80
C THR A 121 13.24 -23.18 -10.04
N TYR A 122 12.72 -23.39 -8.83
CA TYR A 122 13.02 -24.58 -8.04
C TYR A 122 12.52 -25.85 -8.72
N ILE A 123 11.24 -25.90 -9.11
CA ILE A 123 10.67 -27.06 -9.79
C ILE A 123 11.36 -27.27 -11.14
N HIS A 124 11.47 -26.23 -11.96
CA HIS A 124 12.09 -26.37 -13.27
C HIS A 124 13.55 -26.81 -13.13
N THR A 125 14.37 -26.14 -12.31
CA THR A 125 15.77 -26.52 -12.14
C THR A 125 15.91 -27.88 -11.49
N TYR A 126 15.20 -28.17 -10.41
CA TYR A 126 15.32 -29.46 -9.72
C TYR A 126 14.84 -30.60 -10.61
N ILE A 127 13.65 -30.52 -11.19
CA ILE A 127 13.11 -31.58 -12.05
C ILE A 127 13.96 -31.69 -13.31
N HIS A 128 14.25 -30.58 -14.00
CA HIS A 128 15.05 -30.63 -15.23
C HIS A 128 16.44 -31.17 -14.93
N THR A 129 17.16 -30.65 -13.93
CA THR A 129 18.52 -31.13 -13.63
C THR A 129 18.50 -32.55 -13.13
N TYR A 130 17.61 -32.92 -12.20
CA TYR A 130 17.55 -34.28 -11.67
C TYR A 130 17.18 -35.28 -12.75
N ILE A 131 16.09 -35.05 -13.49
CA ILE A 131 15.65 -35.96 -14.56
C ILE A 131 16.71 -35.99 -15.67
N HIS A 132 17.17 -34.84 -16.16
CA HIS A 132 18.16 -34.81 -17.22
C HIS A 132 19.45 -35.49 -16.78
N THR A 133 20.01 -35.15 -15.61
CA THR A 133 21.25 -35.77 -15.13
C THR A 133 21.05 -37.25 -14.84
N TYR A 134 19.98 -37.66 -14.18
CA TYR A 134 19.73 -39.06 -13.88
C TYR A 134 19.52 -39.88 -15.16
N ILE A 135 18.63 -39.45 -16.05
CA ILE A 135 18.39 -40.14 -17.32
C ILE A 135 19.65 -40.13 -18.18
N HIS A 136 20.28 -38.97 -18.37
CA HIS A 136 21.49 -38.87 -19.18
C HIS A 136 22.60 -39.73 -18.59
N THR A 137 22.91 -39.61 -17.30
CA THR A 137 23.98 -40.41 -16.69
C THR A 137 23.63 -41.88 -16.67
N TYR A 138 22.42 -42.28 -16.29
CA TYR A 138 22.04 -43.67 -16.24
C TYR A 138 22.03 -44.30 -17.63
N ILE A 139 21.36 -43.69 -18.61
CA ILE A 139 21.31 -44.21 -19.98
C ILE A 139 22.71 -44.18 -20.59
N HIS A 140 23.42 -43.05 -20.52
CA HIS A 140 24.75 -42.94 -21.10
C HIS A 140 25.71 -43.93 -20.44
N THR A 141 25.79 -43.99 -19.11
CA THR A 141 26.69 -44.93 -18.44
C THR A 141 26.27 -46.36 -18.68
N TYR A 142 24.98 -46.72 -18.58
CA TYR A 142 24.53 -48.08 -18.81
C TYR A 142 24.77 -48.51 -20.25
N ILE A 143 24.32 -47.74 -21.23
CA ILE A 143 24.53 -48.06 -22.65
C ILE A 143 26.02 -48.06 -22.97
N HIS A 144 26.76 -47.01 -22.61
CA HIS A 144 28.18 -46.93 -22.88
C HIS A 144 28.92 -48.09 -22.22
N THR A 145 28.75 -48.31 -20.91
CA THR A 145 29.46 -49.40 -20.23
C THR A 145 29.01 -50.74 -20.73
N TYR A 146 27.72 -51.02 -20.88
CA TYR A 146 27.25 -52.32 -21.34
C TYR A 146 27.69 -52.60 -22.77
N ILE A 147 27.44 -51.70 -23.71
CA ILE A 147 27.82 -51.89 -25.11
C ILE A 147 29.34 -51.91 -25.23
N HIS A 148 30.06 -50.94 -24.65
CA HIS A 148 31.51 -50.91 -24.73
C HIS A 148 32.12 -52.16 -24.09
N THR A 149 31.72 -52.53 -22.87
CA THR A 149 32.28 -53.73 -22.23
C THR A 149 31.88 -54.99 -22.97
N TYR A 150 30.63 -55.15 -23.40
CA TYR A 150 30.21 -56.33 -24.15
C TYR A 150 30.93 -56.45 -25.48
N ILE A 151 30.95 -55.38 -26.29
CA ILE A 151 31.64 -55.38 -27.58
C ILE A 151 33.14 -55.56 -27.36
N HIS A 152 33.76 -54.79 -26.45
CA HIS A 152 35.19 -54.90 -26.18
C HIS A 152 35.54 -56.29 -25.69
N THR A 153 34.83 -56.83 -24.68
CA THR A 153 35.11 -58.17 -24.16
C THR A 153 34.84 -59.23 -25.20
N TYR A 154 33.74 -59.17 -25.96
CA TYR A 154 33.41 -60.16 -26.98
C TYR A 154 34.44 -60.12 -28.11
N ILE A 155 34.72 -58.95 -28.69
CA ILE A 155 35.71 -58.81 -29.76
C ILE A 155 37.09 -59.18 -29.24
N HIS A 156 37.51 -58.63 -28.11
CA HIS A 156 38.82 -58.93 -27.53
C HIS A 156 38.95 -60.42 -27.23
N THR A 157 38.02 -61.02 -26.50
CA THR A 157 38.10 -62.45 -26.18
C THR A 157 38.01 -63.30 -27.43
N TYR A 158 37.08 -63.05 -28.34
CA TYR A 158 36.93 -63.84 -29.55
C TYR A 158 38.17 -63.73 -30.45
N ILE A 159 38.61 -62.52 -30.78
CA ILE A 159 39.78 -62.31 -31.63
C ILE A 159 41.04 -62.80 -30.92
N HIS A 160 41.26 -62.43 -29.66
CA HIS A 160 42.45 -62.85 -28.93
C HIS A 160 42.49 -64.36 -28.77
N THR A 161 41.41 -65.00 -28.30
CA THR A 161 41.40 -66.46 -28.14
C THR A 161 41.50 -67.16 -29.48
N TYR A 162 40.80 -66.70 -30.51
CA TYR A 162 40.88 -67.31 -31.84
C TYR A 162 42.29 -67.19 -32.43
N ILE A 163 42.87 -66.00 -32.44
CA ILE A 163 44.23 -65.78 -32.96
C ILE A 163 45.25 -66.50 -32.09
N HIS A 164 45.18 -66.39 -30.76
CA HIS A 164 46.12 -67.05 -29.86
C HIS A 164 46.01 -68.57 -29.99
N THR A 165 44.80 -69.14 -29.97
CA THR A 165 44.64 -70.59 -30.14
C THR A 165 45.06 -71.03 -31.53
N TYR A 166 44.71 -70.31 -32.59
CA TYR A 166 45.12 -70.67 -33.94
C TYR A 166 46.64 -70.62 -34.11
N ILE A 167 47.30 -69.54 -33.67
CA ILE A 167 48.75 -69.39 -33.76
C ILE A 167 49.45 -70.40 -32.84
N HIS A 168 49.00 -70.53 -31.59
CA HIS A 168 49.59 -71.47 -30.65
C HIS A 168 49.42 -72.91 -31.12
N THR A 169 48.22 -73.31 -31.55
CA THR A 169 47.99 -74.66 -32.07
C THR A 169 48.80 -74.87 -33.32
N TYR A 170 48.76 -73.97 -34.31
CA TYR A 170 49.52 -74.10 -35.55
C TYR A 170 51.02 -74.21 -35.31
N ILE A 171 51.61 -73.31 -34.53
CA ILE A 171 53.05 -73.33 -34.22
C ILE A 171 53.41 -74.56 -33.38
N HIS A 172 52.65 -74.86 -32.33
CA HIS A 172 52.90 -76.02 -31.49
C HIS A 172 52.77 -77.32 -32.28
N THR A 173 51.71 -77.50 -33.06
CA THR A 173 51.54 -78.70 -33.89
C THR A 173 52.64 -78.76 -34.92
N TYR A 174 52.94 -77.68 -35.63
CA TYR A 174 53.94 -77.69 -36.69
C TYR A 174 55.34 -78.01 -36.16
N ILE A 175 55.76 -77.34 -35.07
CA ILE A 175 57.07 -77.60 -34.44
C ILE A 175 57.10 -78.99 -33.82
N HIS A 176 56.07 -79.39 -33.07
CA HIS A 176 56.01 -80.71 -32.45
C HIS A 176 56.01 -81.81 -33.50
N THR A 177 55.19 -81.71 -34.55
CA THR A 177 55.17 -82.71 -35.62
C THR A 177 56.50 -82.71 -36.35
N TYR A 178 57.05 -81.55 -36.71
CA TYR A 178 58.29 -81.47 -37.47
C TYR A 178 59.48 -82.04 -36.69
N ILE A 179 59.64 -81.64 -35.41
CA ILE A 179 60.70 -82.16 -34.55
C ILE A 179 60.49 -83.64 -34.24
N HIS A 180 59.27 -84.05 -33.90
CA HIS A 180 58.97 -85.45 -33.63
C HIS A 180 59.21 -86.32 -34.87
N THR A 181 58.73 -85.91 -36.04
CA THR A 181 59.00 -86.64 -37.28
C THR A 181 60.47 -86.63 -37.60
N TYR A 182 61.16 -85.50 -37.51
CA TYR A 182 62.58 -85.41 -37.85
C TYR A 182 63.44 -86.26 -36.93
N ILE A 183 63.25 -86.18 -35.61
CA ILE A 183 63.98 -86.99 -34.62
C ILE A 183 63.60 -88.46 -34.77
N HIS A 184 62.32 -88.79 -34.88
CA HIS A 184 61.89 -90.18 -35.02
C HIS A 184 62.40 -90.79 -36.33
N THR A 185 62.26 -90.11 -37.47
CA THR A 185 62.77 -90.63 -38.74
C THR A 185 64.28 -90.69 -38.71
N TYR A 186 64.98 -89.63 -38.29
CA TYR A 186 66.43 -89.57 -38.33
C TYR A 186 67.06 -90.59 -37.38
N ILE A 187 66.61 -90.69 -36.14
CA ILE A 187 67.14 -91.69 -35.18
C ILE A 187 66.74 -93.10 -35.61
N HIS A 188 65.49 -93.34 -36.00
CA HIS A 188 65.04 -94.67 -36.42
C HIS A 188 65.77 -95.12 -37.69
N THR A 189 65.90 -94.26 -38.71
CA THR A 189 66.64 -94.62 -39.92
C THR A 189 68.11 -94.77 -39.62
N TYR A 190 68.73 -93.87 -38.85
CA TYR A 190 70.16 -93.92 -38.56
C TYR A 190 70.52 -95.16 -37.75
N ILE A 191 69.78 -95.47 -36.67
CA ILE A 191 69.97 -96.70 -35.87
C ILE A 191 69.66 -97.93 -36.72
N HIS A 192 68.56 -97.96 -37.47
CA HIS A 192 68.22 -99.10 -38.32
C HIS A 192 69.28 -99.32 -39.41
N THR A 193 69.78 -98.27 -40.07
CA THR A 193 70.85 -98.41 -41.07
C THR A 193 72.16 -98.80 -40.43
N TYR A 194 72.52 -98.23 -39.28
CA TYR A 194 73.78 -98.50 -38.59
C TYR A 194 73.82 -99.93 -38.03
N ILE A 195 72.73 -100.41 -37.44
CA ILE A 195 72.61 -101.81 -36.98
C ILE A 195 72.55 -102.75 -38.18
N HIS A 196 71.78 -102.42 -39.23
CA HIS A 196 71.70 -103.25 -40.43
C HIS A 196 73.03 -103.33 -41.17
N THR A 197 73.81 -102.25 -41.29
CA THR A 197 75.16 -102.33 -41.87
C THR A 197 76.12 -103.07 -40.96
N TYR A 198 76.10 -102.84 -39.65
CA TYR A 198 76.98 -103.52 -38.69
C TYR A 198 76.74 -105.04 -38.64
N ILE A 199 75.51 -105.52 -38.84
CA ILE A 199 75.15 -106.95 -38.90
C ILE A 199 75.42 -107.57 -40.28
N HIS A 200 75.45 -106.80 -41.37
CA HIS A 200 75.61 -107.34 -42.74
C HIS A 200 77.03 -107.15 -43.32
N THR A 201 77.93 -106.44 -42.63
CA THR A 201 79.35 -106.28 -43.01
C THR A 201 80.33 -106.96 -42.05
N TYR A 202 79.85 -107.50 -40.93
CA TYR A 202 80.57 -108.44 -40.06
C TYR A 202 79.77 -109.74 -39.94
#